data_AF-A0A7S3M9I4-F1
#
_entry.id   AF-A0A7S3M9I4-F1
#
_cell.length_a   1.000
_cell.length_b   1.000
_cell.length_c   1.000
_cell.angle_alpha   90.00
_cell.angle_beta   90.00
_cell.angle_gamma   90.00
#
_symmetry.space_group_name_H-M   'P 1'
#
loop_
_entity.id
_entity.type
_entity.pdbx_description
1 polymer ?
#
loop_
_entity_poly.entity_id
_entity_poly.type
_entity_poly.pdbx_seq_one_letter_code
_entity_poly.pdbx_strand_id
1 'polypeptide(L)'
;MDSVQAEEALKQFDIQACGPVRCIGALKAADKLKGAKVVIISTQAGSTRWRFTQNKGEGGNYGHHMSRAACNIGAVLMSEELKALEVPVVTLHPGFNRTTMTAKFAHIWDAEG
;
A
#
# COMPACT_ATOMS: atom_id res chain seq x y z
N MET A 1 -20.27 -7.69 3.74
CA MET A 1 -20.03 -7.32 2.32
C MET A 1 -20.99 -6.22 1.88
N ASP A 2 -22.15 -6.13 2.53
CA ASP A 2 -23.26 -5.24 2.18
C ASP A 2 -22.98 -3.75 2.40
N SER A 3 -21.86 -3.41 3.05
CA SER A 3 -21.41 -2.05 3.33
C SER A 3 -20.31 -1.55 2.38
N VAL A 4 -20.00 -2.29 1.31
CA VAL A 4 -18.95 -1.89 0.36
C VAL A 4 -19.43 -0.69 -0.46
N GLN A 5 -18.70 0.42 -0.34
CA GLN A 5 -18.88 1.61 -1.17
C GLN A 5 -18.01 1.46 -2.42
N ALA A 6 -18.58 0.95 -3.51
CA ALA A 6 -17.83 0.58 -4.71
C ALA A 6 -17.02 1.74 -5.31
N GLU A 7 -17.63 2.93 -5.39
CA GLU A 7 -16.95 4.12 -5.92
C GLU A 7 -15.74 4.53 -5.07
N GLU A 8 -15.89 4.48 -3.75
CA GLU A 8 -14.78 4.80 -2.83
C GLU A 8 -13.67 3.73 -2.91
N ALA A 9 -14.05 2.46 -3.05
CA ALA A 9 -13.08 1.39 -3.28
C ALA A 9 -12.29 1.62 -4.59
N LEU A 10 -12.97 2.01 -5.68
CA LEU A 10 -12.29 2.32 -6.94
C LEU A 10 -11.32 3.50 -6.82
N LYS A 11 -11.67 4.55 -6.08
CA LYS A 11 -10.73 5.65 -5.77
C LYS A 11 -9.52 5.14 -5.00
N GLN A 12 -9.73 4.24 -4.03
CA GLN A 12 -8.65 3.64 -3.26
C GLN A 12 -7.71 2.79 -4.14
N PHE A 13 -8.22 2.06 -5.13
CA PHE A 13 -7.39 1.38 -6.12
C PHE A 13 -6.61 2.36 -6.99
N ASP A 14 -7.27 3.37 -7.54
CA ASP A 14 -6.60 4.37 -8.39
C ASP A 14 -5.45 5.05 -7.64
N ILE A 15 -5.70 5.48 -6.39
CA ILE A 15 -4.72 6.20 -5.59
C ILE A 15 -3.64 5.26 -5.05
N GLN A 16 -4.01 4.17 -4.39
CA GLN A 16 -3.07 3.36 -3.61
C GLN A 16 -2.34 2.31 -4.46
N ALA A 17 -2.99 1.74 -5.48
CA ALA A 17 -2.38 0.73 -6.34
C ALA A 17 -1.79 1.35 -7.60
N CYS A 18 -2.59 2.12 -8.35
CA CYS A 18 -2.13 2.70 -9.62
C CYS A 18 -1.26 3.95 -9.42
N GLY A 19 -1.47 4.72 -8.35
CA GLY A 19 -0.71 5.94 -8.05
C GLY A 19 0.80 5.71 -8.03
N PRO A 20 1.32 4.77 -7.22
CA PRO A 20 2.76 4.49 -7.19
C PRO A 20 3.34 4.09 -8.55
N VAL A 21 2.64 3.23 -9.31
CA VAL A 21 3.06 2.82 -10.66
C VAL A 21 3.14 4.03 -11.60
N ARG A 22 2.13 4.91 -11.58
CA ARG A 22 2.12 6.13 -12.39
C ARG A 22 3.26 7.08 -12.01
N CYS A 23 3.51 7.30 -10.73
CA CYS A 23 4.59 8.16 -10.26
C CYS A 23 5.96 7.64 -10.68
N ILE A 24 6.24 6.35 -10.47
CA ILE A 24 7.51 5.74 -10.83
C ILE A 24 7.68 5.66 -12.35
N GLY A 25 6.61 5.34 -13.09
CA GLY A 25 6.61 5.35 -14.55
C GLY A 25 6.93 6.73 -15.12
N ALA A 26 6.38 7.80 -14.55
CA ALA A 26 6.70 9.17 -14.96
C ALA A 26 8.17 9.53 -14.66
N LEU A 27 8.70 9.16 -13.48
CA LEU A 27 10.10 9.38 -13.13
C LEU A 27 11.05 8.58 -14.05
N LYS A 28 10.67 7.36 -14.43
CA LYS A 28 11.40 6.54 -15.40
C LYS A 28 11.42 7.22 -16.77
N ALA A 29 10.26 7.68 -17.26
CA ALA A 29 10.14 8.36 -18.55
C ALA A 29 10.95 9.67 -18.61
N ALA A 30 11.15 10.34 -17.48
CA ALA A 30 11.94 11.56 -17.36
C ALA A 30 13.45 11.31 -17.09
N ASP A 31 13.92 10.06 -17.17
CA ASP A 31 15.30 9.64 -16.87
C ASP A 31 15.78 10.09 -15.47
N LYS A 32 14.89 10.05 -14.47
CA LYS A 32 15.16 10.49 -13.08
C LYS A 32 15.44 9.35 -12.10
N LEU A 33 15.48 8.12 -12.57
CA LEU A 33 15.69 6.96 -11.70
C LEU A 33 17.16 6.53 -11.56
N LYS A 34 18.09 7.11 -12.33
CA LYS A 34 19.51 6.73 -12.25
C LYS A 34 20.07 6.95 -10.84
N GLY A 35 20.54 5.87 -10.21
CA GLY A 35 21.06 5.90 -8.83
C GLY A 35 19.99 6.08 -7.75
N ALA A 36 18.71 6.08 -8.09
CA ALA A 36 17.61 6.21 -7.14
C ALA A 36 17.35 4.89 -6.40
N LYS A 37 16.59 4.99 -5.31
CA LYS A 37 16.00 3.86 -4.59
C LYS A 37 14.51 4.13 -4.44
N VAL A 38 13.67 3.16 -4.75
CA VAL A 38 12.22 3.30 -4.64
C VAL A 38 11.76 2.63 -3.35
N VAL A 39 11.06 3.41 -2.51
CA VAL A 39 10.44 2.91 -1.29
C VAL A 39 8.94 3.10 -1.41
N ILE A 40 8.19 1.99 -1.41
CA ILE A 40 6.74 1.98 -1.41
C ILE A 40 6.25 1.81 0.03
N ILE A 41 5.59 2.84 0.56
CA ILE A 41 4.96 2.78 1.88
C ILE A 41 3.64 2.02 1.77
N SER A 42 3.66 0.78 2.23
CA SER A 42 2.50 -0.11 2.31
C SER A 42 2.02 -0.25 3.76
N THR A 43 1.26 -1.30 4.05
CA THR A 43 0.59 -1.53 5.33
C THR A 43 0.27 -3.01 5.50
N GLN A 44 0.16 -3.48 6.74
CA GLN A 44 -0.41 -4.79 7.08
C GLN A 44 -1.76 -5.06 6.40
N ALA A 45 -2.51 -4.00 6.06
CA ALA A 45 -3.75 -4.08 5.29
C ALA A 45 -3.62 -4.82 3.96
N GLY A 46 -2.44 -4.80 3.32
CA GLY A 46 -2.18 -5.50 2.06
C GLY A 46 -1.80 -6.97 2.22
N SER A 47 -1.66 -7.48 3.45
CA SER A 47 -1.37 -8.89 3.72
C SER A 47 -2.65 -9.71 3.81
N THR A 48 -2.74 -10.73 2.95
CA THR A 48 -3.83 -11.72 2.98
C THR A 48 -3.78 -12.54 4.27
N ARG A 49 -2.58 -12.94 4.71
CA ARG A 49 -2.40 -13.68 5.97
C ARG A 49 -2.91 -12.88 7.18
N TRP A 50 -2.76 -11.57 7.17
CA TRP A 50 -3.18 -10.71 8.29
C TRP A 50 -4.71 -10.54 8.39
N ARG A 51 -5.47 -10.86 7.33
CA ARG A 51 -6.94 -10.82 7.37
C ARG A 51 -7.50 -11.85 8.36
N PHE A 52 -6.79 -12.96 8.59
CA PHE A 52 -7.15 -13.96 9.60
C PHE A 52 -6.90 -13.50 11.05
N THR A 53 -6.16 -12.39 11.23
CA THR A 53 -5.92 -11.77 12.55
C THR A 53 -6.83 -10.57 12.75
N GLN A 54 -6.90 -9.65 11.79
CA GLN A 54 -7.63 -8.38 11.94
C GLN A 54 -9.12 -8.43 11.57
N ASN A 55 -9.57 -9.43 10.80
CA ASN A 55 -10.94 -9.45 10.26
C ASN A 55 -11.63 -10.81 10.40
N LYS A 56 -11.14 -11.68 11.29
CA LYS A 56 -11.66 -13.04 11.45
C LYS A 56 -13.13 -13.01 11.86
N GLY A 57 -14.01 -13.59 11.04
CA GLY A 57 -15.44 -13.66 11.31
C GLY A 57 -16.24 -12.38 10.99
N GLU A 58 -15.57 -11.28 10.64
CA GLU A 58 -16.21 -9.96 10.42
C GLU A 58 -16.01 -9.43 9.00
N GLY A 59 -14.81 -9.60 8.41
CA GLY A 59 -14.45 -8.96 7.15
C GLY A 59 -14.29 -7.44 7.29
N GLY A 60 -14.75 -6.68 6.29
CA GLY A 60 -14.76 -5.21 6.31
C GLY A 60 -13.59 -4.53 5.60
N ASN A 61 -13.71 -3.21 5.42
CA ASN A 61 -12.71 -2.33 4.80
C ASN A 61 -12.10 -2.86 3.48
N TYR A 62 -12.94 -3.50 2.67
CA TYR A 62 -12.54 -4.24 1.47
C TYR A 62 -11.71 -3.39 0.49
N GLY A 63 -12.17 -2.17 0.18
CA GLY A 63 -11.46 -1.28 -0.74
C GLY A 63 -10.01 -1.03 -0.31
N HIS A 64 -9.80 -0.69 0.96
CA HIS A 64 -8.47 -0.38 1.49
C HIS A 64 -7.56 -1.61 1.52
N HIS A 65 -8.07 -2.76 1.96
CA HIS A 65 -7.28 -3.99 2.01
C HIS A 65 -6.92 -4.51 0.62
N MET A 66 -7.90 -4.57 -0.29
CA MET A 66 -7.67 -5.04 -1.66
C MET A 66 -6.74 -4.08 -2.43
N SER A 67 -6.92 -2.76 -2.30
CA SER A 67 -6.05 -1.79 -2.98
C SER A 67 -4.60 -1.88 -2.50
N ARG A 68 -4.37 -2.18 -1.22
CA ARG A 68 -3.02 -2.36 -0.66
C ARG A 68 -2.38 -3.69 -1.06
N ALA A 69 -3.16 -4.76 -1.19
CA ALA A 69 -2.69 -6.02 -1.76
C ALA A 69 -2.28 -5.84 -3.23
N ALA A 70 -3.08 -5.11 -4.02
CA ALA A 70 -2.74 -4.77 -5.40
C ALA A 70 -1.48 -3.88 -5.49
N CYS A 71 -1.34 -2.90 -4.60
CA CYS A 71 -0.11 -2.09 -4.48
C CYS A 71 1.14 -2.96 -4.24
N ASN A 72 1.05 -3.96 -3.36
CA ASN A 72 2.18 -4.88 -3.09
C ASN A 72 2.58 -5.69 -4.33
N ILE A 73 1.59 -6.18 -5.10
CA ILE A 73 1.87 -6.86 -6.38
C ILE A 73 2.54 -5.88 -7.35
N GLY A 74 2.01 -4.66 -7.48
CA GLY A 74 2.62 -3.61 -8.29
C GLY A 74 4.06 -3.31 -7.91
N ALA A 75 4.38 -3.28 -6.61
CA ALA A 75 5.75 -3.07 -6.13
C ALA A 75 6.70 -4.21 -6.52
N VAL A 76 6.26 -5.47 -6.47
CA VAL A 76 7.06 -6.62 -6.93
C VAL A 76 7.30 -6.53 -8.44
N LEU A 77 6.26 -6.25 -9.23
CA LEU A 77 6.40 -6.09 -10.68
C LEU A 77 7.35 -4.94 -11.04
N MET A 78 7.24 -3.79 -10.37
CA MET A 78 8.18 -2.68 -10.54
C MET A 78 9.60 -3.08 -10.15
N SER A 79 9.79 -3.87 -9.09
CA SER A 79 11.11 -4.37 -8.71
C SER A 79 11.73 -5.20 -9.83
N GLU A 80 10.97 -6.13 -10.42
CA GLU A 80 11.44 -6.93 -11.56
C GLU A 80 11.78 -6.07 -12.77
N GLU A 81 10.94 -5.09 -13.12
CA GLU A 81 11.16 -4.21 -14.26
C GLU A 81 12.37 -3.28 -14.08
N LEU A 82 12.59 -2.78 -12.86
CA LEU A 82 13.63 -1.79 -12.56
C LEU A 82 14.99 -2.42 -12.25
N LYS A 83 15.09 -3.75 -12.14
CA LYS A 83 16.38 -4.46 -11.99
C LYS A 83 17.38 -4.11 -13.07
N ALA A 84 16.95 -4.03 -14.34
CA ALA A 84 17.82 -3.71 -15.46
C ALA A 84 18.39 -2.27 -15.40
N LEU A 85 17.76 -1.40 -14.60
CA LEU A 85 18.21 -0.03 -14.35
C LEU A 85 19.00 0.08 -13.03
N GLU A 86 19.26 -1.04 -12.34
CA GLU A 86 19.92 -1.09 -11.03
C GLU A 86 19.20 -0.27 -9.94
N VAL A 87 17.87 -0.14 -10.06
CA VAL A 87 17.05 0.62 -9.10
C VAL A 87 16.30 -0.35 -8.19
N PRO A 88 16.69 -0.47 -6.91
CA PRO A 88 15.98 -1.35 -5.98
C PRO A 88 14.63 -0.76 -5.60
N VAL A 89 13.63 -1.65 -5.51
CA VAL A 89 12.28 -1.33 -4.99
C VAL A 89 12.07 -2.11 -3.71
N VAL A 90 11.75 -1.41 -2.62
CA VAL A 90 11.38 -2.02 -1.34
C VAL A 90 9.98 -1.60 -0.91
N THR A 91 9.23 -2.54 -0.35
CA THR A 91 7.92 -2.27 0.26
C THR A 91 8.07 -2.28 1.77
N LEU A 92 7.63 -1.22 2.44
CA LEU A 92 7.74 -1.09 3.90
C LEU A 92 6.37 -0.89 4.51
N HIS A 93 6.09 -1.64 5.57
CA HIS A 93 5.02 -1.31 6.49
C HIS A 93 5.60 -0.41 7.59
N PRO A 94 5.07 0.82 7.78
CA PRO A 94 5.67 1.78 8.70
C PRO A 94 5.25 1.58 10.17
N GLY A 95 4.51 0.53 10.52
CA GLY A 95 3.92 0.37 11.86
C GLY A 95 2.65 1.22 12.06
N PHE A 96 2.16 1.24 13.29
CA PHE A 96 0.98 2.00 13.70
C PHE A 96 1.38 3.37 14.26
N ASN A 97 1.59 4.32 13.35
CA ASN A 97 2.13 5.63 13.69
C ASN A 97 1.08 6.60 14.22
N ARG A 98 1.47 7.45 15.18
CA ARG A 98 0.66 8.56 15.70
C ARG A 98 0.50 9.67 14.66
N THR A 99 -0.61 9.63 13.92
CA THR A 99 -0.94 10.60 12.85
C THR A 99 -2.41 11.02 12.94
N THR A 100 -2.80 12.06 12.20
CA THR A 100 -4.21 12.43 12.03
C THR A 100 -5.06 11.28 11.49
N MET A 101 -4.50 10.42 10.63
CA MET A 101 -5.19 9.25 10.08
C MET A 101 -5.56 8.21 11.16
N THR A 102 -4.72 8.06 12.18
CA THR A 102 -4.91 7.10 13.27
C THR A 102 -5.47 7.74 14.55
N ALA A 103 -5.77 9.04 14.54
CA ALA A 103 -6.22 9.76 15.75
C ALA A 103 -7.49 9.16 16.37
N LYS A 104 -8.39 8.60 15.55
CA LYS A 104 -9.57 7.85 16.03
C LYS A 104 -9.26 6.59 16.85
N PHE A 105 -8.01 6.12 16.79
CA PHE A 105 -7.49 4.97 17.50
C PHE A 105 -6.41 5.37 18.52
N ALA A 106 -6.40 6.63 18.97
CA ALA A 106 -5.36 7.15 19.87
C ALA A 106 -5.21 6.33 21.17
N HIS A 107 -6.30 5.72 21.65
CA HIS A 107 -6.33 4.92 22.88
C HIS A 107 -5.55 3.60 22.80
N ILE A 108 -5.13 3.16 21.61
CA ILE A 108 -4.33 1.93 21.41
C ILE A 108 -2.93 2.20 20.83
N TRP A 109 -2.50 3.47 20.69
CA TRP A 109 -1.19 3.80 20.11
C TRP A 109 -0.01 3.12 20.81
N ASP A 110 -0.03 3.06 22.13
CA ASP A 110 1.09 2.52 22.91
C ASP A 110 1.07 0.98 23.03
N ALA A 111 -0.07 0.37 22.70
CA ALA A 111 -0.24 -1.08 22.72
C ALA A 111 0.10 -1.71 21.36
N GLU A 112 -0.24 -1.02 20.27
CA GLU A 112 -0.15 -1.54 18.89
C GLU A 112 0.97 -0.89 18.05
N GLY A 113 1.67 0.13 18.59
CA GLY A 113 2.65 0.97 17.90
C GLY A 113 4.08 0.81 18.40
#